data_AF-A0A4Y2PRE5-F1
#
_entry.id   AF-A0A4Y2PRE5-F1
#
_cell.length_a   1.000
_cell.length_b   1.000
_cell.length_c   1.000
_cell.angle_alpha   90.00
_cell.angle_beta   90.00
_cell.angle_gamma   90.00
#
_symmetry.space_group_name_H-M   'P 1'
#
loop_
_entity.id
_entity.type
_entity.pdbx_description
1 polymer ?
#
loop_
_entity_poly.entity_id
_entity_poly.type
_entity_poly.pdbx_seq_one_letter_code
_entity_poly.pdbx_strand_id
1 'polypeptide(L)'
;MDRTWRTCGLASSLTGPQPTGLFLLGHMKSLVYEMPVDSAEDLVAKIVVAADKINTPPGIFERVRRSFLRRCELCNDQRGRHFEHLL
;
A
#
# COMPACT_ATOMS: atom_id res chain seq x y z
N MET A 1 30.60 -7.29 -3.55
CA MET A 1 29.59 -7.27 -4.63
C MET A 1 29.10 -8.72 -4.72
N ASP A 2 28.24 -9.11 -3.77
CA ASP A 2 28.12 -10.51 -3.35
C ASP A 2 26.72 -11.07 -3.59
N ARG A 3 26.69 -12.27 -4.19
CA ARG A 3 25.53 -12.96 -4.76
C ARG A 3 24.71 -13.74 -3.72
N THR A 4 24.28 -13.10 -2.63
CA THR A 4 23.45 -13.76 -1.59
C THR A 4 21.98 -13.34 -1.57
N TRP A 5 21.56 -12.39 -2.42
CA TRP A 5 20.14 -11.94 -2.47
C TRP A 5 19.14 -12.88 -3.16
N ARG A 6 19.50 -14.14 -3.45
CA ARG A 6 18.66 -15.00 -4.29
C ARG A 6 17.60 -15.86 -3.58
N THR A 7 17.39 -15.74 -2.27
CA THR A 7 16.32 -16.52 -1.60
C THR A 7 15.49 -15.78 -0.56
N CYS A 8 15.67 -14.47 -0.36
CA CYS A 8 14.56 -13.68 0.18
C CYS A 8 13.40 -13.80 -0.82
N GLY A 9 12.18 -14.11 -0.37
CA GLY A 9 11.00 -14.44 -1.17
C GLY A 9 10.47 -13.34 -2.10
N LEU A 10 11.35 -12.68 -2.85
CA LEU A 10 11.07 -11.63 -3.83
C LEU A 10 10.30 -12.17 -5.04
N ALA A 11 10.37 -13.48 -5.31
CA ALA A 11 9.66 -14.08 -6.44
C ALA A 11 8.13 -14.07 -6.29
N SER A 12 7.59 -14.07 -5.07
CA SER A 12 6.14 -13.95 -4.85
C SER A 12 5.65 -12.50 -4.69
N SER A 13 6.57 -11.54 -4.53
CA SER A 13 6.21 -10.12 -4.37
C SER A 13 6.30 -9.29 -5.67
N LEU A 14 6.95 -9.81 -6.72
CA LEU A 14 7.14 -9.09 -7.99
C LEU A 14 6.06 -9.40 -9.05
N THR A 15 5.16 -10.34 -8.78
CA THR A 15 3.96 -10.63 -9.59
C THR A 15 2.67 -10.09 -8.94
N GLY A 16 2.78 -9.39 -7.82
CA GLY A 16 1.67 -8.71 -7.14
C GLY A 16 1.63 -7.20 -7.44
N PRO A 17 0.47 -6.55 -7.28
CA PRO A 17 0.36 -5.09 -7.40
C PRO A 17 1.37 -4.41 -6.48
N GLN A 18 2.05 -3.40 -7.01
CA GLN A 18 3.04 -2.58 -6.28
C GLN A 18 2.50 -2.27 -4.86
N PRO A 19 3.31 -2.36 -3.80
CA PRO A 19 2.86 -2.19 -2.42
C PRO A 19 2.12 -0.87 -2.18
N THR A 20 2.58 0.20 -2.85
CA THR A 20 1.92 1.49 -2.91
C THR A 20 0.52 1.39 -3.52
N GLY A 21 0.36 0.63 -4.60
CA GLY A 21 -0.94 0.38 -5.24
C GLY A 21 -1.92 -0.40 -4.36
N LEU A 22 -1.45 -1.40 -3.61
CA LEU A 22 -2.30 -2.15 -2.66
C LEU A 22 -2.81 -1.26 -1.51
N PHE A 23 -1.92 -0.48 -0.90
CA PHE A 23 -2.28 0.44 0.17
C PHE A 23 -3.25 1.52 -0.33
N LEU A 24 -2.95 2.14 -1.46
CA LEU A 24 -3.76 3.21 -2.02
C LEU A 24 -5.14 2.72 -2.44
N LEU A 25 -5.23 1.55 -3.08
CA LEU A 25 -6.50 0.98 -3.48
C LEU A 25 -7.37 0.63 -2.25
N GLY A 26 -6.77 0.05 -1.21
CA GLY A 26 -7.48 -0.23 0.04
C GLY A 26 -7.97 1.04 0.74
N HIS A 27 -7.11 2.05 0.84
CA HIS A 27 -7.46 3.33 1.46
C HIS A 27 -8.52 4.10 0.64
N MET A 28 -8.38 4.14 -0.68
CA MET A 28 -9.36 4.74 -1.59
C MET A 28 -10.72 4.05 -1.44
N LYS A 29 -10.76 2.71 -1.40
CA LYS A 29 -11.99 1.96 -1.19
C LYS A 29 -12.64 2.33 0.16
N SER A 30 -11.86 2.46 1.23
CA SER A 30 -12.37 2.89 2.53
C SER A 30 -13.02 4.28 2.50
N LEU A 31 -12.47 5.22 1.71
CA LEU A 31 -13.02 6.57 1.58
C LEU A 31 -14.26 6.62 0.67
N VAL A 32 -14.24 5.87 -0.42
CA VAL A 32 -15.34 5.85 -1.40
C VAL A 32 -16.59 5.22 -0.81
N TYR A 33 -16.44 4.14 -0.03
CA TYR A 33 -17.56 3.43 0.60
C TYR A 33 -17.80 3.82 2.05
N GLU A 34 -17.27 4.96 2.50
CA GLU A 34 -17.61 5.56 3.80
C GLU A 34 -19.12 5.88 3.87
N MET A 35 -19.68 6.32 2.74
CA MET A 35 -21.11 6.56 2.54
C MET A 35 -21.66 5.60 1.47
N PRO A 36 -22.94 5.17 1.57
CA PRO A 36 -23.59 4.37 0.53
C PRO A 36 -23.48 5.04 -0.83
N VAL A 37 -23.30 4.26 -1.89
CA VAL A 37 -23.16 4.75 -3.26
C VAL A 37 -24.47 4.55 -3.99
N ASP A 38 -25.04 5.64 -4.50
CA ASP A 38 -26.43 5.64 -5.01
C ASP A 38 -26.49 5.42 -6.54
N SER A 39 -25.43 5.75 -7.28
CA SER A 39 -25.32 5.56 -8.72
C SER A 39 -23.88 5.46 -9.21
N ALA A 40 -23.68 5.16 -10.50
CA ALA A 40 -22.36 5.16 -11.11
C ALA A 40 -21.72 6.56 -11.14
N GLU A 41 -22.52 7.60 -11.36
CA GLU A 41 -22.07 8.99 -11.34
C GLU A 41 -21.64 9.42 -9.94
N ASP A 42 -22.41 9.04 -8.91
CA ASP A 42 -22.06 9.26 -7.51
C ASP A 42 -20.77 8.52 -7.13
N LEU A 43 -20.58 7.28 -7.62
CA LEU A 43 -19.32 6.55 -7.45
C LEU A 43 -18.13 7.31 -8.03
N VAL A 44 -18.26 7.81 -9.26
CA VAL A 44 -17.19 8.59 -9.91
C VAL A 44 -16.89 9.86 -9.12
N ALA A 45 -17.92 10.60 -8.68
CA ALA A 45 -17.73 11.79 -7.86
C ALA A 45 -17.00 11.48 -6.54
N LYS A 46 -17.39 10.39 -5.86
CA LYS A 46 -16.73 9.92 -4.64
C LYS A 46 -15.29 9.50 -4.85
N ILE A 47 -14.98 8.84 -5.97
CA ILE A 47 -13.60 8.50 -6.33
C ILE A 47 -12.76 9.75 -6.52
N VAL A 48 -13.28 10.76 -7.23
CA VAL A 48 -12.56 12.03 -7.44
C VAL A 48 -12.29 12.74 -6.11
N VAL A 49 -13.30 12.85 -5.25
CA VAL A 49 -13.15 13.45 -3.91
C VAL A 49 -12.17 12.66 -3.05
N ALA A 50 -12.24 11.32 -3.06
CA ALA A 50 -11.31 10.48 -2.31
C ALA A 50 -9.87 10.62 -2.81
N ALA A 51 -9.66 10.70 -4.12
CA ALA A 51 -8.35 10.93 -4.71
C ALA A 51 -7.78 12.29 -4.30
N ASP A 52 -8.59 13.34 -4.30
CA ASP A 52 -8.19 14.66 -3.83
C ASP A 52 -7.81 14.67 -2.34
N LYS A 53 -8.63 14.04 -1.49
CA LYS A 53 -8.33 13.84 -0.06
C LYS A 53 -7.01 13.10 0.17
N ILE A 54 -6.70 12.10 -0.65
CA ILE A 54 -5.43 11.36 -0.58
C ILE A 54 -4.25 12.24 -1.04
N ASN A 55 -4.44 13.03 -2.09
CA ASN A 55 -3.36 13.86 -2.65
C ASN A 55 -3.09 15.15 -1.87
N THR A 56 -4.06 15.66 -1.10
CA THR A 56 -3.95 16.92 -0.37
C THR A 56 -2.84 16.92 0.70
N PRO A 57 -2.68 15.89 1.54
CA PRO A 57 -1.58 15.84 2.51
C PRO A 57 -0.23 15.63 1.82
N PRO A 58 0.74 16.55 1.99
CA PRO A 58 2.05 16.36 1.40
C PRO A 58 2.75 15.13 2.02
N GLY A 59 3.41 14.33 1.18
CA GLY A 59 4.26 13.23 1.63
C GLY A 59 3.54 11.93 2.01
N ILE A 60 2.22 11.79 1.75
CA ILE A 60 1.50 10.53 2.00
C ILE A 60 2.19 9.33 1.30
N PHE A 61 2.57 9.49 0.04
CA PHE A 61 3.23 8.45 -0.75
C PHE A 61 4.63 8.15 -0.23
N GLU A 62 5.33 9.16 0.31
CA GLU A 62 6.65 8.98 0.91
C GLU A 62 6.56 8.15 2.19
N ARG A 63 5.55 8.42 3.03
CA ARG A 63 5.27 7.65 4.26
C ARG A 63 4.93 6.20 3.94
N VAL A 64 4.09 5.97 2.92
CA VAL A 64 3.73 4.62 2.46
C VAL A 64 4.98 3.87 1.98
N ARG A 65 5.80 4.51 1.14
CA ARG A 65 7.06 3.92 0.66
C ARG A 65 7.99 3.58 1.82
N ARG A 66 8.15 4.48 2.79
CA ARG A 66 9.00 4.28 3.97
C ARG A 66 8.49 3.16 4.88
N SER A 67 7.18 3.08 5.10
CA SER A 67 6.56 1.97 5.85
C SER A 67 6.80 0.64 5.15
N PHE A 68 6.64 0.58 3.82
CA PHE A 68 6.92 -0.63 3.06
C PHE A 68 8.38 -1.08 3.19
N LEU A 69 9.34 -0.15 3.04
CA LEU A 69 10.77 -0.46 3.19
C LEU A 69 11.08 -1.01 4.59
N ARG A 70 10.53 -0.41 5.65
CA ARG A 70 10.67 -0.92 7.03
C ARG A 70 10.14 -2.34 7.19
N ARG A 71 9.01 -2.67 6.54
CA ARG A 71 8.47 -4.05 6.56
C ARG A 71 9.38 -5.02 5.82
N CYS A 72 10.02 -4.60 4.72
CA CYS A 72 11.01 -5.42 4.02
C CYS A 72 12.25 -5.68 4.89
N GLU A 73 12.76 -4.65 5.55
CA GLU A 73 13.89 -4.74 6.50
C GLU A 73 13.56 -5.70 7.64
N LEU A 74 12.39 -5.51 8.28
CA LEU A 74 11.98 -6.38 9.37
C LEU A 74 11.74 -7.83 8.93
N CYS A 75 11.22 -8.04 7.72
CA CYS A 75 11.09 -9.37 7.14
C CYS A 75 12.45 -10.06 6.97
N ASN A 76 13.46 -9.30 6.55
CA ASN A 76 14.83 -9.79 6.47
C ASN A 76 15.38 -10.15 7.87
N ASP A 77 15.22 -9.25 8.85
CA ASP A 77 15.68 -9.45 10.22
C ASP A 77 15.02 -10.66 10.90
N GLN A 78 13.71 -10.84 10.67
CA GLN A 78 12.94 -11.96 11.18
C GLN A 78 13.06 -13.23 10.32
N ARG A 79 13.91 -13.22 9.29
CA ARG A 79 14.14 -14.35 8.38
C ARG A 79 12.83 -14.90 7.79
N GLY A 80 11.93 -13.99 7.42
CA GLY A 80 10.63 -14.31 6.83
C GLY A 80 9.57 -14.83 7.80
N ARG A 81 9.79 -14.78 9.13
CA ARG A 81 8.74 -15.10 10.11
C ARG A 81 7.65 -14.03 10.11
N HIS A 82 6.44 -14.45 10.48
CA HIS A 82 5.31 -13.52 10.63
C HIS A 82 5.55 -12.52 11.76
N PHE A 83 5.14 -11.29 11.51
CA PHE A 83 5.18 -10.21 12.49
C PHE A 83 3.95 -9.32 12.33
N GLU A 84 3.45 -8.83 13.46
CA GLU A 84 2.38 -7.84 13.53
C GLU A 84 2.93 -6.56 14.17
N HIS A 85 2.26 -5.42 13.97
CA HIS A 85 2.59 -4.09 14.52
C HIS A 85 3.77 -3.34 13.87
N LEU A 86 3.73 -3.08 12.56
CA LEU A 86 4.47 -1.94 11.97
C LEU A 86 3.49 -0.88 11.49
N LEU A 87 3.05 -0.04 12.42
CA LEU A 87 2.50 1.28 12.13
C LEU A 87 3.12 2.28 13.11
#